data_AF-A0AAW6B251-F1
#
_entry.id   AF-A0AAW6B251-F1
#
_cell.length_a   1.000
_cell.length_b   1.000
_cell.length_c   1.000
_cell.angle_alpha   90.00
_cell.angle_beta   90.00
_cell.angle_gamma   90.00
#
_symmetry.space_group_name_H-M   'P 1'
#
loop_
_entity.id
_entity.type
_entity.pdbx_description
1 polymer ?
#
loop_
_entity_poly.entity_id
_entity_poly.type
_entity_poly.pdbx_seq_one_letter_code
_entity_poly.pdbx_strand_id
1 'polypeptide(L)'
;MVSVFFSYIIIPLSTFMLARGTGYFSTNFSSIRTSLSRQGEFLLWSIITGTYFFFSLRFILFQAKKQFDIKKELVLLYLSAGMMFAFVATPYLPARFPLLSALHVFSALLSTVVLFFCLLFLAFKLYWTAPGKGRPCLLLLIATAVFCISSFILSGIINTAMEISFVLACCLLIRLYLRLFCLERGPDRKRL
;
A
#
# COMPACT_ATOMS: atom_id res chain seq x y z
N MET A 1 -16.15 -4.21 11.43
CA MET A 1 -17.05 -3.52 10.48
C MET A 1 -16.31 -2.42 9.71
N VAL A 2 -15.71 -1.43 10.39
CA VAL A 2 -14.98 -0.31 9.77
C VAL A 2 -13.91 -0.74 8.76
N SER A 3 -12.99 -1.65 9.12
CA SER A 3 -11.94 -2.09 8.19
C SER A 3 -12.47 -2.77 6.91
N VAL A 4 -13.60 -3.50 6.99
CA VAL A 4 -14.22 -4.15 5.82
C VAL A 4 -14.73 -3.08 4.85
N PHE A 5 -15.43 -2.08 5.38
CA PHE A 5 -15.95 -0.97 4.59
C PHE A 5 -14.83 -0.19 3.90
N PHE A 6 -13.72 0.09 4.61
CA PHE A 6 -12.59 0.78 4.01
C PHE A 6 -11.85 -0.04 2.95
N SER A 7 -11.52 -1.31 3.25
CA SER A 7 -10.72 -2.16 2.35
C SER A 7 -11.46 -2.66 1.11
N TYR A 8 -12.78 -2.86 1.17
CA TYR A 8 -13.55 -3.37 0.03
C TYR A 8 -14.34 -2.30 -0.72
N ILE A 9 -14.66 -1.17 -0.08
CA ILE A 9 -15.53 -0.14 -0.67
C ILE A 9 -14.79 1.18 -0.81
N ILE A 10 -14.46 1.86 0.29
CA ILE A 10 -13.99 3.26 0.22
C ILE A 10 -12.69 3.41 -0.56
N ILE A 11 -11.66 2.61 -0.24
CA ILE A 11 -10.35 2.75 -0.91
C ILE A 11 -10.42 2.27 -2.36
N PRO A 12 -10.95 1.07 -2.67
CA PRO A 12 -11.12 0.65 -4.06
C PRO A 12 -11.92 1.65 -4.90
N LEU A 13 -13.09 2.09 -4.41
CA LEU A 13 -13.94 3.03 -5.15
C LEU A 13 -13.24 4.37 -5.36
N SER A 14 -12.65 4.96 -4.31
CA SER A 14 -11.94 6.23 -4.46
C SER A 14 -10.73 6.12 -5.38
N THR A 15 -10.05 4.97 -5.39
CA THR A 15 -8.91 4.70 -6.29
C THR A 15 -9.36 4.64 -7.76
N PHE A 16 -10.44 3.94 -8.06
CA PHE A 16 -10.99 3.91 -9.43
C PHE A 16 -11.61 5.25 -9.84
N MET A 17 -12.26 5.97 -8.93
CA MET A 17 -12.75 7.32 -9.18
C MET A 17 -11.59 8.28 -9.48
N LEU A 18 -10.45 8.15 -8.80
CA LEU A 18 -9.25 8.92 -9.11
C LEU A 18 -8.69 8.56 -10.49
N ALA A 19 -8.68 7.26 -10.85
CA ALA A 19 -8.23 6.78 -12.16
C ALA A 19 -9.16 7.15 -13.34
N ARG A 20 -10.35 7.70 -13.09
CA ARG A 20 -11.29 7.99 -14.17
C ARG A 20 -10.71 8.99 -15.17
N GLY A 21 -10.87 8.68 -16.45
CA GLY A 21 -10.38 9.51 -17.55
C GLY A 21 -8.86 9.59 -17.67
N THR A 22 -8.11 8.71 -16.99
CA THR A 22 -6.66 8.60 -17.15
C THR A 22 -6.29 7.43 -18.05
N GLY A 23 -5.13 7.51 -18.71
CA GLY A 23 -4.58 6.39 -19.47
C GLY A 23 -3.88 5.42 -18.53
N TYR A 24 -4.43 4.22 -18.34
CA TYR A 24 -3.98 3.30 -17.28
C TYR A 24 -2.50 2.91 -17.39
N PHE A 25 -1.97 2.82 -18.62
CA PHE A 25 -0.58 2.46 -18.90
C PHE A 25 0.29 3.62 -19.40
N SER A 26 -0.27 4.84 -19.50
CA SER A 26 0.42 6.03 -20.04
C SER A 26 0.47 7.22 -19.08
N THR A 27 -0.20 7.12 -17.93
CA THR A 27 -0.27 8.17 -16.90
C THR A 27 -0.10 7.56 -15.51
N ASN A 28 0.07 8.41 -14.49
CA ASN A 28 0.07 8.02 -13.07
C ASN A 28 -0.76 9.01 -12.23
N PHE A 29 -1.04 8.67 -10.97
CA PHE A 29 -1.83 9.51 -10.09
C PHE A 29 -1.14 10.84 -9.78
N SER A 30 0.20 10.88 -9.70
CA SER A 30 0.91 12.15 -9.55
C SER A 30 0.61 13.13 -10.70
N SER A 31 0.38 12.65 -11.93
CA SER A 31 -0.01 13.52 -13.05
C SER A 31 -1.35 14.24 -12.81
N ILE A 32 -2.29 13.64 -12.07
CA ILE A 32 -3.60 14.24 -11.71
C ILE A 32 -3.39 15.48 -10.83
N ARG A 33 -2.34 15.48 -9.99
CA ARG A 33 -1.98 16.60 -9.11
C ARG A 33 -1.64 17.87 -9.89
N THR A 34 -1.28 17.77 -11.17
CA THR A 34 -0.99 18.94 -12.03
C THR A 34 -2.25 19.68 -12.48
N SER A 35 -3.42 19.02 -12.44
CA SER A 35 -4.71 19.62 -12.81
C SER A 35 -5.35 20.34 -11.62
N LEU A 36 -5.51 21.67 -11.71
CA LEU A 36 -6.15 22.46 -10.64
C LEU A 36 -7.52 21.92 -10.22
N SER A 37 -8.32 21.43 -11.17
CA SER A 37 -9.67 20.91 -10.90
C SER A 37 -9.67 19.59 -10.11
N ARG A 38 -8.56 18.85 -10.09
CA ARG A 38 -8.50 17.48 -9.56
C ARG A 38 -7.42 17.27 -8.50
N GLN A 39 -6.59 18.27 -8.22
CA GLN A 39 -5.57 18.20 -7.17
C GLN A 39 -6.16 17.82 -5.80
N GLY A 40 -7.35 18.32 -5.48
CA GLY A 40 -8.07 17.98 -4.25
C GLY A 40 -8.46 16.49 -4.17
N GLU A 41 -8.82 15.87 -5.29
CA GLU A 41 -9.14 14.44 -5.35
C GLU A 41 -7.92 13.59 -4.99
N PHE A 42 -6.77 13.91 -5.58
CA PHE A 42 -5.51 13.22 -5.30
C PHE A 42 -5.11 13.36 -3.82
N LEU A 43 -5.25 14.56 -3.26
CA LEU A 43 -4.93 14.83 -1.86
C LEU A 43 -5.85 14.04 -0.91
N LEU A 44 -7.16 14.10 -1.14
CA LEU A 44 -8.15 13.37 -0.35
C LEU A 44 -7.90 11.85 -0.40
N TRP A 45 -7.68 11.31 -1.59
CA TRP A 45 -7.37 9.90 -1.78
C TRP A 45 -6.08 9.49 -1.05
N SER A 46 -5.03 10.32 -1.12
CA SER A 46 -3.77 10.07 -0.42
C SER A 46 -3.97 10.04 1.09
N ILE A 47 -4.74 10.98 1.64
CA ILE A 47 -5.01 11.05 3.09
C ILE A 47 -5.80 9.81 3.54
N ILE A 48 -6.88 9.45 2.84
CA ILE A 48 -7.72 8.30 3.21
C ILE A 48 -6.91 7.01 3.15
N THR A 49 -6.21 6.77 2.04
CA THR A 49 -5.45 5.53 1.82
C THR A 49 -4.28 5.41 2.79
N GLY A 50 -3.49 6.47 2.95
CA GLY A 50 -2.34 6.49 3.85
C GLY A 50 -2.71 6.30 5.31
N THR A 51 -3.74 7.03 5.75
CA THR A 51 -4.26 6.93 7.12
C THR A 51 -4.74 5.51 7.40
N TYR A 52 -5.56 4.94 6.50
CA TYR A 52 -6.06 3.59 6.68
C TYR A 52 -4.94 2.54 6.71
N PHE A 53 -3.98 2.61 5.79
CA PHE A 53 -2.85 1.67 5.74
C PHE A 53 -1.99 1.77 6.99
N PHE A 54 -1.61 2.98 7.40
CA PHE A 54 -0.77 3.19 8.57
C PHE A 54 -1.41 2.66 9.85
N PHE A 55 -2.64 3.09 10.16
CA PHE A 55 -3.29 2.68 11.41
C PHE A 55 -3.64 1.19 11.43
N SER A 56 -4.10 0.63 10.30
CA SER A 56 -4.41 -0.79 10.21
C SER A 56 -3.16 -1.65 10.38
N LEU A 57 -2.07 -1.33 9.68
CA LEU A 57 -0.82 -2.09 9.79
C LEU A 57 -0.16 -1.91 11.16
N ARG A 58 -0.19 -0.71 11.74
CA ARG A 58 0.30 -0.51 13.10
C ARG A 58 -0.44 -1.39 14.10
N PHE A 59 -1.77 -1.46 13.99
CA PHE A 59 -2.58 -2.33 14.84
C PHE A 59 -2.27 -3.82 14.61
N ILE A 60 -2.19 -4.26 13.35
CA ILE A 60 -1.79 -5.63 12.98
C ILE A 60 -0.43 -5.98 13.61
N LEU A 61 0.58 -5.14 13.41
CA LEU A 61 1.94 -5.38 13.91
C LEU A 61 2.00 -5.45 15.43
N PHE A 62 1.20 -4.62 16.12
CA PHE A 62 1.06 -4.71 17.57
C PHE A 62 0.48 -6.06 18.03
N GLN A 63 -0.50 -6.60 17.30
CA GLN A 63 -1.04 -7.94 17.60
C GLN A 63 -0.07 -9.06 17.22
N ALA A 64 0.65 -8.91 16.11
CA ALA A 64 1.66 -9.84 15.63
C ALA A 64 2.89 -9.92 16.56
N LYS A 65 3.18 -8.86 17.32
CA LYS A 65 4.24 -8.84 18.36
C LYS A 65 4.12 -9.98 19.37
N LYS A 66 2.90 -10.49 19.57
CA LYS A 66 2.63 -11.60 20.49
C LYS A 66 3.16 -12.95 19.99
N GLN A 67 3.55 -13.03 18.72
CA GLN A 67 4.04 -14.25 18.05
C GLN A 67 5.42 -14.04 17.40
N PHE A 68 5.74 -12.83 16.97
CA PHE A 68 6.96 -12.53 16.21
C PHE A 68 7.69 -11.30 16.77
N ASP A 69 9.01 -11.24 16.60
CA ASP A 69 9.73 -9.95 16.67
C ASP A 69 9.32 -9.10 15.47
N ILE A 70 8.79 -7.90 15.69
CA ILE A 70 8.21 -7.02 14.65
C ILE A 70 8.98 -5.72 14.47
N LYS A 71 10.17 -5.58 15.09
CA LYS A 71 10.96 -4.33 15.04
C LYS A 71 11.23 -3.85 13.62
N LYS A 72 11.62 -4.76 12.71
CA LYS A 72 11.94 -4.43 11.32
C LYS A 72 10.72 -3.89 10.57
N GLU A 73 9.58 -4.56 10.67
CA GLU A 73 8.32 -4.13 10.05
C GLU A 73 7.83 -2.79 10.60
N LEU A 74 7.98 -2.56 11.91
CA LEU A 74 7.64 -1.27 12.50
C LEU A 74 8.48 -0.14 11.90
N VAL A 75 9.80 -0.32 11.80
CA VAL A 75 10.70 0.66 11.18
C VAL A 75 10.30 0.92 9.74
N LEU A 76 10.03 -0.14 8.96
CA LEU A 76 9.59 0.01 7.57
C LEU A 76 8.24 0.73 7.46
N LEU A 77 7.28 0.44 8.33
CA LEU A 77 5.98 1.12 8.36
C LEU A 77 6.14 2.63 8.62
N TYR A 78 6.95 3.01 9.62
CA TYR A 78 7.20 4.42 9.90
C TYR A 78 8.00 5.12 8.81
N LEU A 79 9.00 4.45 8.23
CA LEU A 79 9.77 4.97 7.11
C LEU A 79 8.86 5.20 5.89
N SER A 80 8.02 4.23 5.56
CA SER A 80 7.01 4.36 4.49
C SER A 80 6.07 5.52 4.77
N ALA A 81 5.53 5.64 5.98
CA ALA A 81 4.64 6.74 6.35
C ALA A 81 5.33 8.12 6.26
N GLY A 82 6.62 8.21 6.65
CA GLY A 82 7.41 9.42 6.51
C GLY A 82 7.63 9.83 5.05
N MET A 83 7.96 8.86 4.18
CA MET A 83 8.08 9.08 2.74
C MET A 83 6.73 9.42 2.10
N MET A 84 5.65 8.82 2.58
CA MET A 84 4.29 9.15 2.18
C MET A 84 3.96 10.61 2.49
N PHE A 85 4.22 11.03 3.73
CA PHE A 85 4.05 12.43 4.13
C PHE A 85 4.88 13.37 3.26
N ALA A 86 6.14 13.03 2.99
CA ALA A 86 7.03 13.83 2.14
C ALA A 86 6.46 14.01 0.72
N PHE A 87 6.01 12.94 0.04
CA PHE A 87 5.43 13.11 -1.30
C PHE A 87 4.11 13.88 -1.27
N VAL A 88 3.26 13.67 -0.26
CA VAL A 88 1.97 14.37 -0.16
C VAL A 88 2.20 15.87 0.06
N ALA A 89 3.16 16.24 0.90
CA ALA A 89 3.52 17.63 1.19
C ALA A 89 4.28 18.32 0.05
N THR A 90 4.99 17.56 -0.78
CA THR A 90 5.80 18.11 -1.87
C THR A 90 4.96 18.36 -3.14
N PRO A 91 4.95 19.57 -3.71
CA PRO A 91 4.20 19.84 -4.93
C PRO A 91 4.77 19.07 -6.13
N TYR A 92 3.89 18.61 -7.02
CA TYR A 92 4.26 17.98 -8.27
C TYR A 92 3.85 18.90 -9.43
N LEU A 93 4.82 19.66 -9.92
CA LEU A 93 4.66 20.59 -11.06
C LEU A 93 6.00 20.71 -11.78
N PRO A 94 6.38 19.71 -12.59
CA PRO A 94 7.74 19.57 -13.11
C PRO A 94 8.20 20.74 -13.99
N ALA A 95 7.27 21.39 -14.70
CA ALA A 95 7.56 22.56 -15.53
C ALA A 95 8.01 23.79 -14.72
N ARG A 96 7.60 23.91 -13.46
CA ARG A 96 7.91 25.08 -12.60
C ARG A 96 8.91 24.74 -11.49
N PHE A 97 8.81 23.55 -10.92
CA PHE A 97 9.61 23.10 -9.78
C PHE A 97 10.17 21.69 -10.03
N PRO A 98 11.20 21.54 -10.88
CA PRO A 98 11.71 20.23 -11.30
C PRO A 98 12.31 19.44 -10.12
N LEU A 99 13.07 20.10 -9.23
CA LEU A 99 13.68 19.45 -8.07
C LEU A 99 12.62 18.94 -7.07
N LEU A 100 11.62 19.76 -6.75
CA LEU A 100 10.52 19.34 -5.87
C LEU A 100 9.70 18.21 -6.50
N SER A 101 9.48 18.27 -7.81
CA SER A 101 8.76 17.20 -8.53
C SER A 101 9.56 15.89 -8.54
N ALA A 102 10.89 15.96 -8.65
CA ALA A 102 11.75 14.78 -8.50
C ALA A 102 11.65 14.21 -7.08
N LEU A 103 11.77 15.05 -6.03
CA LEU A 103 11.60 14.62 -4.64
C LEU A 103 10.22 13.97 -4.40
N HIS A 104 9.15 14.55 -4.95
CA HIS A 104 7.81 13.96 -4.90
C HIS A 104 7.80 12.54 -5.47
N VAL A 105 8.33 12.34 -6.68
CA VAL A 105 8.35 11.03 -7.34
C VAL A 105 9.21 10.03 -6.58
N PHE A 106 10.41 10.43 -6.14
CA PHE A 106 11.30 9.57 -5.35
C PHE A 106 10.67 9.17 -4.02
N SER A 107 10.06 10.10 -3.29
CA SER A 107 9.38 9.81 -2.03
C SER A 107 8.16 8.89 -2.24
N ALA A 108 7.37 9.09 -3.30
CA ALA A 108 6.23 8.23 -3.62
C ALA A 108 6.66 6.79 -3.96
N LEU A 109 7.69 6.64 -4.80
CA LEU A 109 8.26 5.34 -5.15
C LEU A 109 8.83 4.64 -3.92
N LEU A 110 9.67 5.34 -3.14
CA LEU A 110 10.31 4.74 -1.97
C LEU A 110 9.29 4.37 -0.90
N SER A 111 8.27 5.20 -0.66
CA SER A 111 7.16 4.88 0.23
C SER A 111 6.49 3.55 -0.14
N THR A 112 6.23 3.36 -1.44
CA THR A 112 5.58 2.16 -1.99
C THR A 112 6.46 0.92 -1.84
N VAL A 113 7.73 1.02 -2.21
CA VAL A 113 8.70 -0.09 -2.11
C VAL A 113 8.92 -0.50 -0.65
N VAL A 114 9.11 0.47 0.24
CA VAL A 114 9.28 0.20 1.68
C VAL A 114 8.03 -0.46 2.28
N LEU A 115 6.82 0.00 1.90
CA LEU A 115 5.57 -0.62 2.33
C LEU A 115 5.46 -2.07 1.83
N PHE A 116 5.83 -2.33 0.58
CA PHE A 116 5.86 -3.68 0.02
C PHE A 116 6.75 -4.60 0.86
N PHE A 117 7.97 -4.17 1.21
CA PHE A 117 8.87 -4.95 2.06
C PHE A 117 8.33 -5.16 3.49
N CYS A 118 7.64 -4.16 4.06
CA CYS A 118 6.95 -4.32 5.34
C CYS A 118 5.92 -5.46 5.29
N LEU A 119 5.10 -5.50 4.23
CA LEU A 119 4.11 -6.55 4.02
C LEU A 119 4.78 -7.91 3.74
N LEU A 120 5.83 -7.92 2.93
CA LEU A 120 6.57 -9.12 2.55
C LEU A 120 7.22 -9.82 3.74
N PHE A 121 7.90 -9.07 4.63
CA PHE A 121 8.53 -9.68 5.80
C PHE A 121 7.49 -10.26 6.77
N LEU A 122 6.34 -9.62 6.93
CA LEU A 122 5.24 -10.19 7.71
C LEU A 122 4.65 -11.45 7.05
N ALA A 123 4.45 -11.43 5.72
CA ALA A 123 3.99 -12.61 4.96
C ALA A 123 4.95 -13.79 5.12
N PHE A 124 6.25 -13.52 5.05
CA PHE A 124 7.29 -14.51 5.23
C PHE A 124 7.25 -15.14 6.62
N LYS A 125 7.19 -14.35 7.69
CA LYS A 125 7.05 -14.87 9.06
C LYS A 125 5.83 -15.80 9.20
N LEU A 126 4.73 -15.44 8.55
CA LEU A 126 3.55 -16.28 8.47
C LEU A 126 3.79 -17.56 7.68
N TYR A 127 4.49 -17.50 6.55
CA TYR A 127 4.78 -18.66 5.72
C TYR A 127 5.64 -19.69 6.46
N TRP A 128 6.65 -19.24 7.20
CA TRP A 128 7.54 -20.14 7.94
C TRP A 128 6.88 -20.79 9.17
N THR A 129 5.88 -20.14 9.78
CA THR A 129 5.23 -20.67 10.99
C THR A 129 3.88 -21.33 10.74
N ALA A 130 3.14 -20.87 9.74
CA ALA A 130 1.86 -21.42 9.33
C ALA A 130 1.74 -21.31 7.79
N PRO A 131 2.39 -22.23 7.03
CA PRO A 131 2.47 -22.14 5.57
C PRO A 131 1.11 -21.97 4.89
N GLY A 132 0.06 -22.65 5.37
CA GLY A 132 -1.30 -22.52 4.83
C GLY A 132 -1.88 -21.09 4.93
N LYS A 133 -1.46 -20.32 5.93
CA LYS A 133 -1.87 -18.92 6.14
C LYS A 133 -0.94 -17.94 5.42
N GLY A 134 0.36 -18.23 5.35
CA GLY A 134 1.34 -17.35 4.69
C GLY A 134 1.39 -17.44 3.17
N ARG A 135 1.17 -18.63 2.58
CA ARG A 135 1.13 -18.86 1.13
C ARG A 135 0.22 -17.88 0.37
N PRO A 136 -1.07 -17.70 0.73
CA PRO A 136 -1.93 -16.77 0.01
C PRO A 136 -1.43 -15.32 0.08
N CYS A 137 -0.82 -14.91 1.20
CA CYS A 137 -0.25 -13.57 1.34
C CYS A 137 0.95 -13.37 0.41
N LEU A 138 1.86 -14.35 0.35
CA LEU A 138 3.02 -14.32 -0.55
C LEU A 138 2.60 -14.36 -2.02
N LEU A 139 1.63 -15.21 -2.39
CA LEU A 139 1.13 -15.29 -3.76
C LEU A 139 0.55 -13.95 -4.22
N LEU A 140 -0.23 -13.27 -3.37
CA LEU A 140 -0.77 -11.95 -3.69
C LEU A 140 0.34 -10.90 -3.87
N LEU A 141 1.36 -10.91 -3.01
CA LEU A 141 2.52 -10.00 -3.15
C LEU A 141 3.33 -10.29 -4.41
N ILE A 142 3.60 -11.56 -4.71
CA ILE A 142 4.35 -11.97 -5.91
C ILE A 142 3.57 -11.60 -7.17
N ALA A 143 2.27 -11.91 -7.24
CA ALA A 143 1.43 -11.55 -8.38
C ALA A 143 1.41 -10.03 -8.61
N THR A 144 1.30 -9.25 -7.53
CA THR A 144 1.35 -7.78 -7.59
C THR A 144 2.72 -7.29 -8.09
N ALA A 145 3.81 -7.84 -7.56
CA ALA A 145 5.16 -7.47 -7.97
C ALA A 145 5.44 -7.82 -9.44
N VAL A 146 5.06 -9.02 -9.88
CA VAL A 146 5.19 -9.47 -11.27
C VAL A 146 4.42 -8.53 -12.19
N PHE A 147 3.15 -8.24 -11.87
CA PHE A 147 2.35 -7.29 -12.65
C PHE A 147 3.03 -5.91 -12.72
N CYS A 148 3.48 -5.36 -11.59
CA CYS A 148 4.10 -4.06 -11.54
C CYS A 148 5.42 -4.00 -12.33
N ILE A 149 6.28 -5.01 -12.20
CA ILE A 149 7.55 -5.09 -12.92
C ILE A 149 7.30 -5.23 -14.42
N SER A 150 6.41 -6.13 -14.84
CA SER A 150 6.05 -6.29 -16.26
C SER A 150 5.46 -5.01 -16.85
N SER A 151 4.54 -4.36 -16.12
CA SER A 151 3.92 -3.11 -16.55
C SER A 151 4.97 -1.98 -16.68
N PHE A 152 5.91 -1.89 -15.75
CA PHE A 152 7.01 -0.93 -15.81
C PHE A 152 7.93 -1.17 -17.01
N ILE A 153 8.33 -2.42 -17.26
CA ILE A 153 9.16 -2.80 -18.41
C ILE A 153 8.48 -2.43 -19.74
N LEU A 154 7.17 -2.65 -19.84
CA LEU A 154 6.42 -2.40 -21.08
C LEU A 154 6.10 -0.93 -21.33
N SER A 155 5.85 -0.14 -20.27
CA SER A 155 5.44 1.26 -20.39
C SER A 155 6.56 2.29 -20.18
N GLY A 156 7.66 1.89 -19.55
CA GLY A 156 8.77 2.78 -19.20
C GLY A 156 8.47 3.77 -18.06
N ILE A 157 7.28 3.71 -17.46
CA ILE A 157 6.85 4.60 -16.38
C ILE A 157 6.14 3.82 -15.27
N ILE A 158 6.14 4.38 -14.06
CA ILE A 158 5.17 3.97 -13.05
C ILE A 158 3.82 4.48 -13.52
N ASN A 159 2.85 3.58 -13.73
CA ASN A 159 1.55 3.93 -14.30
C ASN A 159 0.37 3.64 -13.37
N THR A 160 -0.78 4.22 -13.70
CA THR A 160 -2.03 4.12 -12.95
C THR A 160 -2.46 2.67 -12.72
N ALA A 161 -2.23 1.75 -13.67
CA ALA A 161 -2.56 0.34 -13.47
C ALA A 161 -1.75 -0.27 -12.32
N MET A 162 -0.46 0.08 -12.19
CA MET A 162 0.40 -0.34 -11.08
C MET A 162 -0.06 0.25 -9.75
N GLU A 163 -0.43 1.53 -9.74
CA GLU A 163 -0.90 2.21 -8.53
C GLU A 163 -2.22 1.58 -8.03
N ILE A 164 -3.17 1.32 -8.93
CA ILE A 164 -4.43 0.62 -8.61
C ILE A 164 -4.12 -0.77 -8.06
N SER A 165 -3.34 -1.58 -8.78
CA SER A 165 -3.10 -2.97 -8.40
C SER A 165 -2.43 -3.08 -7.03
N PHE A 166 -1.43 -2.22 -6.76
CA PHE A 166 -0.74 -2.20 -5.48
C PHE A 166 -1.66 -1.78 -4.32
N VAL A 167 -2.52 -0.77 -4.52
CA VAL A 167 -3.48 -0.30 -3.50
C VAL A 167 -4.51 -1.39 -3.17
N LEU A 168 -5.03 -2.07 -4.19
CA LEU A 168 -5.96 -3.19 -4.00
C LEU A 168 -5.28 -4.37 -3.30
N ALA A 169 -4.05 -4.71 -3.67
CA ALA A 169 -3.28 -5.75 -3.00
C ALA A 169 -3.04 -5.42 -1.51
N CYS A 170 -2.70 -4.15 -1.19
CA CYS A 170 -2.58 -3.69 0.18
C CYS A 170 -3.89 -3.82 0.96
N CYS A 171 -5.03 -3.43 0.36
CA CYS A 171 -6.35 -3.58 0.99
C CYS A 171 -6.66 -5.05 1.34
N LEU A 172 -6.42 -5.96 0.39
CA LEU A 172 -6.63 -7.39 0.57
C LEU A 172 -5.69 -7.97 1.62
N LEU A 173 -4.39 -7.66 1.58
CA LEU A 173 -3.41 -8.13 2.56
C LEU A 173 -3.69 -7.64 3.97
N ILE A 174 -3.99 -6.34 4.13
CA ILE A 174 -4.37 -5.79 5.44
C ILE A 174 -5.60 -6.53 5.98
N ARG A 175 -6.58 -6.83 5.13
CA ARG A 175 -7.76 -7.57 5.55
C ARG A 175 -7.42 -9.00 5.96
N LEU A 176 -6.57 -9.68 5.20
CA LEU A 176 -6.10 -11.03 5.54
C LEU A 176 -5.36 -11.01 6.89
N TYR A 177 -4.39 -10.10 7.09
CA TYR A 177 -3.67 -9.99 8.34
C TYR A 177 -4.56 -9.64 9.53
N LEU A 178 -5.54 -8.76 9.37
CA LEU A 178 -6.51 -8.49 10.43
C LEU A 178 -7.29 -9.75 10.83
N ARG A 179 -7.69 -10.60 9.87
CA ARG A 179 -8.34 -11.88 10.20
C ARG A 179 -7.39 -12.78 10.97
N LEU A 180 -6.18 -12.98 10.45
CA LEU A 180 -5.21 -13.95 10.97
C LEU A 180 -4.65 -13.56 12.36
N PHE A 181 -4.39 -12.28 12.61
CA PHE A 181 -3.77 -11.82 13.85
C PHE A 181 -4.76 -11.33 14.91
N CYS A 182 -5.92 -10.81 14.48
CA CYS A 182 -6.82 -10.06 15.36
C CYS A 182 -8.18 -10.74 15.58
N LEU A 183 -8.70 -11.48 14.59
CA LEU A 183 -10.07 -12.02 14.65
C LEU A 183 -10.12 -13.54 14.91
N GLU A 184 -9.18 -14.32 14.39
CA GLU A 184 -9.17 -15.79 14.55
C GLU A 184 -8.70 -16.28 15.95
N ARG A 185 -8.68 -15.41 16.97
CA ARG A 185 -8.37 -15.83 18.35
C ARG A 185 -9.60 -16.36 19.07
N GLY A 186 -10.09 -17.51 18.62
CA GLY A 186 -10.94 -18.42 19.41
C GLY A 186 -10.11 -19.35 20.31
N PRO A 187 -10.74 -20.05 21.28
CA PRO A 187 -10.10 -20.68 22.45
C PRO A 187 -9.26 -21.95 22.17
N ASP A 188 -8.80 -22.18 20.95
CA ASP A 188 -8.20 -23.46 20.54
C ASP A 188 -6.66 -23.48 20.65
N ARG A 189 -6.12 -22.79 21.67
CA ARG A 189 -4.68 -22.79 21.96
C ARG A 189 -4.26 -23.99 22.81
N LYS A 190 -4.86 -25.17 22.59
CA LYS A 190 -4.51 -26.43 23.28
C LYS A 190 -3.92 -27.50 22.36
N ARG A 191 -3.65 -27.22 21.09
CA ARG A 191 -2.95 -28.16 20.20
C ARG A 191 -1.92 -27.45 19.33
N LEU A 192 -0.81 -27.06 19.95
CA LEU A 192 0.51 -26.99 19.32
C LEU A 192 1.50 -27.60 20.30
#